data_AF-A0A7C5WCT2-F1
#
_entry.id   AF-A0A7C5WCT2-F1
#
_cell.length_a   1.000
_cell.length_b   1.000
_cell.length_c   1.000
_cell.angle_alpha   90.00
_cell.angle_beta   90.00
_cell.angle_gamma   90.00
#
_symmetry.space_group_name_H-M   'P 1'
#
loop_
_entity.id
_entity.type
_entity.pdbx_description
1 polymer ?
#
loop_
_entity_poly.entity_id
_entity_poly.type
_entity_poly.pdbx_seq_one_letter_code
_entity_poly.pdbx_strand_id
1 'polypeptide(L)'
;MVLVDTSVLIDYLRGVTNPQTEKLQHIIDQGIVFGITSLIYQEVLQGVKTEKEFKILKEYLGSQRFYYPANEKESFASAAEIYFKCRKKGITVSSSIDCLIVQIAIEKDLFLLHNDADYDRIRKVIKFKVF
;
A
#
# COMPACT_ATOMS: atom_id res chain seq x y z
N MET A 1 13.71 -0.87 0.77
CA MET A 1 12.68 -1.93 0.86
C MET A 1 11.39 -1.39 0.30
N VAL A 2 10.53 -2.25 -0.27
CA VAL A 2 9.32 -1.83 -0.99
C VAL A 2 8.07 -2.15 -0.16
N LEU A 3 7.15 -1.20 -0.05
CA LEU A 3 5.78 -1.40 0.43
C LEU A 3 4.89 -1.53 -0.81
N VAL A 4 4.18 -2.64 -0.96
CA VAL A 4 3.33 -2.88 -2.13
C VAL A 4 1.88 -2.65 -1.74
N ASP A 5 1.22 -1.75 -2.44
CA ASP A 5 -0.18 -1.39 -2.21
C ASP A 5 -1.18 -2.45 -2.71
N THR A 6 -2.39 -2.41 -2.15
CA THR A 6 -3.54 -3.22 -2.55
C THR A 6 -3.80 -3.16 -4.06
N SER A 7 -3.76 -1.97 -4.66
CA SER A 7 -4.04 -1.80 -6.10
C SER A 7 -3.15 -2.68 -6.98
N VAL A 8 -1.86 -2.78 -6.66
CA VAL A 8 -0.88 -3.57 -7.42
C VAL A 8 -1.03 -5.07 -7.15
N LEU A 9 -1.25 -5.45 -5.89
CA LEU A 9 -1.46 -6.85 -5.53
C LEU A 9 -2.72 -7.42 -6.17
N ILE A 10 -3.81 -6.65 -6.21
CA ILE A 10 -5.06 -7.07 -6.86
C ILE A 10 -4.86 -7.26 -8.36
N ASP A 11 -4.23 -6.30 -9.04
CA ASP A 11 -3.96 -6.40 -10.48
C ASP A 11 -3.08 -7.62 -10.78
N TYR A 12 -2.00 -7.81 -10.01
CA TYR A 12 -1.09 -8.93 -10.16
C TYR A 12 -1.79 -10.29 -9.95
N LEU A 13 -2.58 -10.43 -8.87
CA LEU A 13 -3.32 -11.66 -8.58
C LEU A 13 -4.40 -11.97 -9.61
N ARG A 14 -4.94 -10.95 -10.29
CA ARG A 14 -5.88 -11.11 -11.41
C ARG A 14 -5.20 -11.41 -12.75
N GLY A 15 -3.88 -11.41 -12.81
CA GLY A 15 -3.12 -11.58 -14.05
C GLY A 15 -3.21 -10.36 -14.99
N VAL A 16 -3.56 -9.18 -14.48
CA VAL A 16 -3.53 -7.94 -15.24
C VAL A 16 -2.08 -7.54 -15.44
N THR A 17 -1.69 -7.26 -16.68
CA THR A 17 -0.34 -6.75 -16.99
C THR A 17 -0.37 -5.24 -17.15
N ASN A 18 0.39 -4.55 -16.32
CA ASN A 18 0.63 -3.12 -16.38
C ASN A 18 2.05 -2.80 -15.83
N PRO A 19 2.55 -1.56 -15.97
CA PRO A 19 3.90 -1.22 -15.52
C PRO A 19 4.16 -1.51 -14.04
N GLN A 20 3.15 -1.42 -13.19
CA GLN A 20 3.26 -1.65 -11.74
C GLN A 20 3.34 -3.15 -11.41
N THR A 21 2.57 -3.99 -12.10
CA THR A 21 2.67 -5.45 -11.94
C THR A 21 3.96 -6.00 -12.51
N GLU A 22 4.49 -5.39 -13.58
CA GLU A 22 5.84 -5.71 -14.11
C GLU A 22 6.94 -5.35 -13.11
N LYS A 23 6.83 -4.19 -12.45
CA LYS A 23 7.73 -3.82 -11.34
C LYS A 23 7.65 -4.80 -10.18
N LEU A 24 6.45 -5.25 -9.82
CA LEU A 24 6.27 -6.26 -8.77
C LEU A 24 6.92 -7.60 -9.18
N GLN A 25 6.72 -8.04 -10.42
CA GLN A 25 7.37 -9.23 -10.94
C GLN A 25 8.89 -9.09 -10.86
N HIS A 26 9.45 -7.95 -11.25
CA HIS A 26 10.88 -7.69 -11.15
C HIS A 26 11.40 -7.77 -9.70
N ILE A 27 10.66 -7.21 -8.73
CA ILE A 27 10.99 -7.32 -7.30
C ILE A 27 11.07 -8.79 -6.87
N ILE A 28 10.08 -9.60 -7.27
CA ILE A 28 10.01 -11.03 -6.95
C ILE A 28 11.19 -11.78 -7.60
N ASP A 29 11.44 -11.57 -8.89
CA ASP A 29 12.49 -12.25 -9.65
C ASP A 29 13.89 -11.94 -9.11
N GLN A 30 14.10 -10.72 -8.63
CA GLN A 30 15.38 -10.29 -8.04
C GLN A 30 15.51 -10.66 -6.56
N GLY A 31 14.51 -11.31 -5.95
CA GLY A 31 14.50 -11.62 -4.52
C GLY A 31 14.53 -10.38 -3.62
N ILE A 32 14.07 -9.24 -4.12
CA ILE A 32 14.00 -7.99 -3.34
C ILE A 32 12.88 -8.16 -2.31
N VAL A 33 13.21 -7.96 -1.04
CA VAL A 33 12.21 -8.04 0.03
C VAL A 33 11.20 -6.91 -0.11
N PHE A 34 9.95 -7.28 -0.35
CA PHE A 34 8.79 -6.40 -0.22
C PHE A 34 7.98 -6.74 1.03
N GLY A 35 7.08 -5.83 1.40
CA GLY A 35 6.12 -6.08 2.46
C GLY A 35 4.82 -5.31 2.25
N ILE A 36 3.92 -5.48 3.19
CA ILE A 36 2.55 -4.96 3.19
C ILE A 36 2.19 -4.41 4.58
N THR A 37 1.09 -3.66 4.69
CA THR A 37 0.49 -3.32 5.99
C THR A 37 -0.65 -4.29 6.32
N SER A 38 -1.10 -4.29 7.58
CA SER A 38 -2.30 -5.05 7.96
C SER A 38 -3.56 -4.61 7.20
N LEU A 39 -3.64 -3.35 6.79
CA LEU A 39 -4.76 -2.81 6.03
C LEU A 39 -4.76 -3.34 4.60
N ILE A 40 -3.59 -3.31 3.94
CA ILE A 40 -3.41 -3.90 2.60
C ILE A 40 -3.74 -5.40 2.63
N TYR A 41 -3.23 -6.10 3.65
CA TYR A 41 -3.53 -7.52 3.84
C TYR A 41 -5.04 -7.78 3.97
N GLN A 42 -5.75 -6.96 4.76
CA GLN A 42 -7.20 -7.07 4.90
C GLN A 42 -7.92 -6.82 3.57
N GLU A 43 -7.61 -5.73 2.86
CA GLU A 43 -8.28 -5.36 1.61
C GLU A 43 -8.11 -6.43 0.53
N VAL A 44 -6.89 -6.96 0.37
CA VAL A 44 -6.61 -8.00 -0.61
C VAL A 44 -7.39 -9.28 -0.29
N LEU A 45 -7.46 -9.68 0.99
CA LEU A 45 -8.24 -10.85 1.41
C LEU A 45 -9.74 -10.67 1.24
N GLN A 46 -10.27 -9.44 1.35
CA GLN A 46 -11.69 -9.16 1.12
C GLN A 46 -12.10 -9.32 -0.35
N GLY A 47 -11.15 -9.29 -1.28
CA GLY A 47 -11.41 -9.41 -2.72
C GLY A 47 -11.61 -10.83 -3.25
N VAL A 48 -11.43 -11.88 -2.43
CA VAL A 48 -11.55 -13.28 -2.85
C VAL A 48 -13.00 -13.74 -2.91
N LYS A 49 -13.29 -14.75 -3.76
CA LYS A 49 -14.68 -15.22 -3.99
C LYS A 49 -15.01 -16.51 -3.23
N THR A 50 -13.99 -17.27 -2.84
CA THR A 50 -14.18 -18.57 -2.19
C THR A 50 -13.34 -18.71 -0.92
N GLU A 51 -13.78 -19.56 0.02
CA GLU A 51 -13.01 -19.86 1.23
C GLU A 51 -11.66 -20.53 0.91
N LYS A 52 -11.60 -21.31 -0.18
CA LYS A 52 -10.35 -21.95 -0.63
C LYS A 52 -9.32 -20.90 -1.04
N GLU A 53 -9.72 -19.94 -1.88
CA GLU A 53 -8.87 -18.81 -2.26
C GLU A 53 -8.46 -17.99 -1.03
N PHE A 54 -9.39 -17.73 -0.11
CA PHE A 54 -9.09 -17.01 1.13
C PHE A 54 -7.98 -17.69 1.93
N LYS A 55 -8.04 -19.01 2.14
CA LYS A 55 -7.02 -19.75 2.90
C LYS A 55 -5.65 -19.69 2.23
N ILE A 56 -5.58 -19.93 0.93
CA ILE A 56 -4.33 -19.89 0.16
C ILE A 56 -3.71 -18.49 0.21
N LEU A 57 -4.52 -17.46 -0.04
CA LEU A 57 -4.04 -16.08 -0.09
C LEU A 57 -3.61 -15.57 1.29
N LYS A 58 -4.34 -15.97 2.34
CA LYS A 58 -3.99 -15.70 3.75
C LYS A 58 -2.62 -16.28 4.10
N GLU A 59 -2.36 -17.53 3.73
CA GLU A 59 -1.08 -18.18 3.99
C GLU A 59 0.06 -17.50 3.22
N TYR A 60 -0.15 -17.24 1.93
CA TYR A 60 0.85 -16.59 1.08
C TYR A 60 1.19 -15.17 1.54
N LEU A 61 0.20 -14.29 1.70
CA LEU A 61 0.43 -12.91 2.12
C LEU A 61 0.86 -12.83 3.60
N GLY A 62 0.41 -13.76 4.44
CA GLY A 62 0.81 -13.86 5.83
C GLY A 62 2.29 -14.18 6.05
N SER A 63 2.96 -14.75 5.03
CA SER A 63 4.41 -14.98 5.05
C SER A 63 5.24 -13.75 4.70
N GLN A 64 4.60 -12.67 4.21
CA GLN A 64 5.30 -11.44 3.83
C GLN A 64 5.65 -10.59 5.05
N ARG A 65 6.54 -9.62 4.84
CA ARG A 65 6.90 -8.66 5.90
C ARG A 65 5.75 -7.70 6.15
N PHE A 66 5.35 -7.56 7.42
CA PHE A 66 4.37 -6.55 7.82
C PHE A 66 5.05 -5.27 8.32
N TYR A 67 4.57 -4.14 7.84
CA TYR A 67 4.95 -2.83 8.35
C TYR A 67 3.82 -2.24 9.18
N TYR A 68 4.19 -1.79 10.37
CA TYR A 68 3.28 -1.25 11.37
C TYR A 68 3.60 0.22 11.65
N PRO A 69 2.62 1.02 12.08
CA PRO A 69 2.83 2.33 12.69
C PRO A 69 3.98 2.32 13.70
N ALA A 70 4.83 3.34 13.70
CA ALA A 70 5.87 3.49 14.72
C ALA A 70 5.26 3.77 16.10
N ASN A 71 4.21 4.58 16.14
CA ASN A 71 3.37 4.81 17.31
C ASN A 71 1.92 4.88 16.83
N GLU A 72 1.08 3.93 17.24
CA GLU A 72 -0.28 3.79 16.71
C GLU A 72 -1.06 5.11 16.71
N LYS A 73 -1.19 5.76 17.87
CA LYS A 73 -1.98 7.00 17.97
C LYS A 73 -1.40 8.15 17.15
N GLU A 74 -0.09 8.37 17.24
CA GLU A 74 0.57 9.49 16.55
C GLU A 74 0.66 9.29 15.04
N SER A 75 0.81 8.04 14.58
CA SER A 75 0.84 7.73 13.15
C SER A 75 -0.54 7.94 12.53
N PHE A 76 -1.61 7.55 13.22
CA PHE A 76 -2.97 7.81 12.77
C PHE A 76 -3.32 9.31 12.79
N ALA A 77 -2.85 10.05 13.80
CA ALA A 77 -2.99 11.51 13.84
C ALA A 77 -2.22 12.17 12.67
N SER A 78 -1.00 11.71 12.40
CA SER A 78 -0.17 12.19 11.29
C SER A 78 -0.83 11.90 9.94
N ALA A 79 -1.39 10.69 9.75
CA ALA A 79 -2.17 10.34 8.56
C ALA A 79 -3.41 11.24 8.39
N ALA A 80 -4.11 11.58 9.48
CA ALA A 80 -5.20 12.56 9.42
C ALA A 80 -4.70 13.96 9.04
N GLU A 81 -3.50 14.35 9.48
CA GLU A 81 -2.87 15.61 9.06
C GLU A 81 -2.52 15.61 7.56
N ILE A 82 -2.09 14.48 7.00
CA ILE A 82 -1.88 14.30 5.55
C ILE A 82 -3.19 14.62 4.81
N TYR A 83 -4.29 14.00 5.23
CA TYR A 83 -5.61 14.22 4.64
C TYR A 83 -6.05 15.68 4.75
N PHE A 84 -5.90 16.28 5.93
CA PHE A 84 -6.20 17.69 6.18
C PHE A 84 -5.42 18.64 5.26
N LYS A 85 -4.11 18.40 5.10
CA LYS A 85 -3.24 19.19 4.20
C LYS A 85 -3.67 19.07 2.74
N CYS A 86 -4.09 17.87 2.30
CA CYS A 86 -4.63 17.67 0.96
C CYS A 86 -5.91 18.47 0.74
N ARG A 87 -6.88 18.35 1.66
CA ARG A 87 -8.15 19.08 1.60
C ARG A 87 -7.96 20.60 1.60
N LYS A 88 -7.03 21.12 2.42
CA LYS A 88 -6.69 22.55 2.45
C LYS A 88 -6.18 23.08 1.10
N LYS A 89 -5.57 22.21 0.29
CA LYS A 89 -5.10 22.52 -1.07
C LYS A 89 -6.14 22.21 -2.17
N GLY A 90 -7.38 21.91 -1.80
CA GLY A 90 -8.44 21.54 -2.75
C GLY A 90 -8.27 20.16 -3.38
N ILE A 91 -7.42 19.31 -2.80
CA ILE A 91 -7.19 17.94 -3.27
C ILE A 91 -8.05 16.99 -2.45
N THR A 92 -8.91 16.24 -3.14
CA THR A 92 -9.72 15.17 -2.54
C THR A 92 -8.95 13.86 -2.62
N VAL A 93 -8.68 13.28 -1.45
CA VAL A 93 -8.24 11.89 -1.29
C VAL A 93 -9.49 11.08 -0.95
N SER A 94 -9.70 9.97 -1.64
CA SER A 94 -10.88 9.11 -1.49
C SER A 94 -10.78 8.15 -0.30
N SER A 95 -9.56 7.82 0.14
CA SER A 95 -9.29 6.86 1.20
C SER A 95 -8.44 7.45 2.34
N SER A 96 -8.92 7.34 3.58
CA SER A 96 -8.10 7.65 4.77
C SER A 96 -7.04 6.59 5.05
N ILE A 97 -7.26 5.37 4.55
CA ILE A 97 -6.31 4.26 4.65
C ILE A 97 -5.05 4.57 3.85
N ASP A 98 -5.17 5.19 2.68
CA ASP A 98 -4.04 5.55 1.83
C ASP A 98 -3.13 6.56 2.53
N CYS A 99 -3.71 7.53 3.25
CA CYS A 99 -2.93 8.45 4.07
C CYS A 99 -2.13 7.71 5.16
N LEU A 100 -2.71 6.68 5.78
CA LEU A 100 -2.01 5.87 6.78
C LEU A 100 -0.92 4.99 6.16
N ILE A 101 -1.16 4.43 4.98
CA ILE A 101 -0.15 3.69 4.22
C ILE A 101 1.02 4.60 3.86
N VAL A 102 0.75 5.82 3.38
CA VAL A 102 1.79 6.84 3.11
C VAL A 102 2.55 7.18 4.39
N GLN A 103 1.85 7.39 5.51
CA GLN A 103 2.50 7.70 6.78
C GLN A 103 3.43 6.58 7.23
N ILE A 104 3.00 5.31 7.15
CA ILE A 104 3.84 4.16 7.47
C ILE A 104 5.03 4.06 6.51
N ALA A 105 4.83 4.32 5.21
CA ALA A 105 5.91 4.33 4.24
C ALA A 105 6.98 5.40 4.58
N ILE A 106 6.56 6.59 5.01
CA ILE A 106 7.46 7.66 5.45
C ILE A 106 8.22 7.24 6.72
N GLU A 107 7.50 6.76 7.75
CA GLU A 107 8.10 6.37 9.04
C GLU A 107 9.14 5.26 8.93
N LYS A 108 8.95 4.35 7.98
CA LYS A 108 9.81 3.19 7.77
C LYS A 108 10.78 3.36 6.60
N ASP A 109 10.83 4.54 6.00
CA ASP A 109 11.68 4.89 4.85
C ASP A 109 11.53 3.93 3.64
N LEU A 110 10.29 3.61 3.29
CA LEU A 110 9.94 2.64 2.26
C LEU A 110 9.62 3.31 0.92
N PHE A 111 9.93 2.62 -0.18
CA PHE A 111 9.39 2.97 -1.49
C PHE A 111 8.00 2.35 -1.63
N LEU A 112 6.98 3.16 -1.91
CA LEU A 112 5.63 2.69 -2.15
C LEU A 112 5.46 2.32 -3.63
N LEU A 113 5.07 1.09 -3.93
CA LEU A 113 4.64 0.64 -5.25
C LEU A 113 3.11 0.61 -5.28
N HIS A 114 2.50 1.46 -6.11
CA HIS A 114 1.05 1.62 -6.20
C HIS A 114 0.58 1.82 -7.65
N ASN A 115 -0.69 1.53 -7.91
CA ASN A 115 -1.43 1.87 -9.14
C ASN A 115 -2.67 2.75 -8.84
N ASP A 116 -2.73 3.38 -7.66
CA ASP A 116 -3.82 4.28 -7.27
C ASP A 116 -3.46 5.77 -7.49
N ALA A 117 -4.37 6.52 -8.10
CA ALA A 117 -4.23 7.96 -8.34
C ALA A 117 -4.30 8.81 -7.05
N ASP A 118 -4.83 8.28 -5.95
CA ASP A 118 -4.84 8.97 -4.65
C ASP A 118 -3.42 9.20 -4.11
N TYR A 119 -2.52 8.23 -4.26
CA TYR A 119 -1.12 8.42 -3.90
C TYR A 119 -0.47 9.54 -4.73
N ASP A 120 -0.76 9.63 -6.04
CA ASP A 120 -0.27 10.73 -6.88
C ASP A 120 -0.83 12.09 -6.44
N ARG A 121 -2.09 12.13 -5.99
CA ARG A 121 -2.70 13.34 -5.41
C ARG A 121 -2.01 13.73 -4.10
N ILE A 122 -1.74 12.78 -3.21
CA ILE A 122 -1.05 13.01 -1.93
C ILE A 122 0.38 13.53 -2.18
N ARG A 123 1.09 13.02 -3.20
CA ARG A 123 2.46 13.46 -3.56
C ARG A 123 2.57 14.94 -3.92
N LYS A 124 1.49 15.56 -4.40
CA LYS A 124 1.45 17.01 -4.68
C LYS A 124 1.54 17.84 -3.39
N VAL A 125 1.31 17.22 -2.24
CA VAL A 125 1.25 17.88 -0.94
C VAL A 125 2.39 17.47 -0.04
N ILE A 126 2.74 16.18 -0.04
CA ILE A 126 3.71 15.57 0.88
C ILE A 126 4.68 14.71 0.08
N LYS A 127 5.96 14.76 0.46
CA LYS A 127 7.00 13.97 -0.20
C LYS A 127 7.09 12.59 0.46
N PHE A 128 7.01 11.55 -0.35
CA PHE A 128 7.35 10.18 0.01
C PHE A 128 7.95 9.47 -1.20
N LYS A 129 8.62 8.34 -0.97
CA LYS A 129 9.31 7.59 -2.01
C LYS A 129 8.32 6.69 -2.75
N VAL A 130 8.38 6.70 -4.08
CA VAL A 130 7.61 5.79 -4.96
C VAL A 130 8.58 4.94 -5.74
N PHE A 131 8.26 3.66 -5.90
CA PHE A 131 9.06 2.67 -6.64
C PHE A 131 8.76 2.72 -8.15
#